data_AF-A0A960WI37-F1
#
_entry.id   AF-A0A960WI37-F1
#
_cell.length_a   1.000
_cell.length_b   1.000
_cell.length_c   1.000
_cell.angle_alpha   90.00
_cell.angle_beta   90.00
_cell.angle_gamma   90.00
#
_symmetry.space_group_name_H-M   'P 1'
#
loop_
_entity.id
_entity.type
_entity.pdbx_description
1 polymer ?
#
loop_
_entity_poly.entity_id
_entity_poly.type
_entity_poly.pdbx_seq_one_letter_code
_entity_poly.pdbx_strand_id
1 'polypeptide(L)'
;MQLRDIHASAMPLRKKKFNFFSFLFFFIIFAAAGAGLGYYLFNNTDRFLFYFQENKYTELDKEYAEILNYWQTNYPLDKFAKVDENFFKTERETEFLKLVNTLIEDFPADGYLFYLKGMYHANAFLLPVKNRQDVLAEFFFNEAIERPEQPPELDYDRRSTALLALRKAIVLGLPEKPLQDAKATQAALYFWGGGAWWGESQAALPDNAGMVAKMPVAELLNILSGGRPPNWKNLETVYPPELTKFWQALYYLQTGNLPLSFAMLSDLTQQKSDIHIHNYAAYLLGKSQGKYRQLRQQLFYYRKIELEYFMPRNPWFLSEYTTLLRFLGDQQESTRVLSAYESKYNGWVREKPPFPL
;
A
#
# COMPACT_ATOMS: atom_id res chain seq x y z
N MET A 1 -57.93 76.10 53.94
CA MET A 1 -58.08 75.02 52.94
C MET A 1 -56.93 74.05 53.18
N GLN A 2 -57.30 72.82 53.54
CA GLN A 2 -56.55 71.53 53.58
C GLN A 2 -55.13 71.51 52.96
N LEU A 3 -54.13 70.74 53.39
CA LEU A 3 -53.92 69.70 54.41
C LEU A 3 -52.42 69.30 54.35
N ARG A 4 -51.94 68.65 55.42
CA ARG A 4 -50.77 67.75 55.54
C ARG A 4 -49.38 68.27 55.96
N ASP A 5 -49.15 68.27 57.28
CA ASP A 5 -48.53 67.18 58.05
C ASP A 5 -47.29 66.41 57.55
N ILE A 6 -46.29 66.43 58.46
CA ILE A 6 -45.46 65.34 59.02
C ILE A 6 -43.97 65.27 58.64
N HIS A 7 -43.18 65.34 59.73
CA HIS A 7 -41.79 64.99 59.97
C HIS A 7 -41.14 63.93 59.05
N ALA A 8 -39.86 64.12 58.74
CA ALA A 8 -38.75 63.48 59.49
C ALA A 8 -37.42 63.53 58.70
N SER A 9 -36.33 63.52 59.47
CA SER A 9 -34.98 63.05 59.15
C SER A 9 -34.01 63.98 58.41
N ALA A 10 -32.96 64.33 59.13
CA ALA A 10 -31.71 64.87 58.63
C ALA A 10 -31.01 63.88 57.68
N MET A 11 -30.48 64.38 56.57
CA MET A 11 -29.26 63.85 55.94
C MET A 11 -28.47 65.01 55.33
N PRO A 12 -27.19 65.20 55.69
CA PRO A 12 -26.32 66.11 54.96
C PRO A 12 -25.94 65.44 53.62
N LEU A 13 -26.28 66.11 52.52
CA LEU A 13 -25.82 65.76 51.17
C LEU A 13 -24.29 65.88 51.10
N ARG A 14 -23.58 64.79 51.41
CA ARG A 14 -22.17 64.60 51.03
C ARG A 14 -22.10 64.58 49.50
N LYS A 15 -21.55 65.64 48.90
CA LYS A 15 -21.12 65.64 47.49
C LYS A 15 -20.17 64.46 47.26
N LYS A 16 -20.67 63.36 46.69
CA LYS A 16 -19.82 62.28 46.16
C LYS A 16 -19.05 62.85 44.98
N LYS A 17 -17.74 63.08 45.15
CA LYS A 17 -16.82 63.27 44.03
C LYS A 17 -16.90 62.02 43.16
N PHE A 18 -17.46 62.15 41.96
CA PHE A 18 -17.50 61.11 40.95
C PHE A 18 -16.05 60.91 40.47
N ASN A 19 -15.40 59.83 40.91
CA ASN A 19 -14.00 59.55 40.59
C ASN A 19 -13.89 58.99 39.17
N PHE A 20 -13.98 59.87 38.16
CA PHE A 20 -13.71 59.58 36.76
C PHE A 20 -12.33 58.91 36.56
N PHE A 21 -11.35 59.30 37.39
CA PHE A 21 -10.01 58.71 37.40
C PHE A 21 -9.98 57.23 37.81
N SER A 22 -10.84 56.76 38.72
CA SER A 22 -10.88 55.33 39.07
C SER A 22 -11.43 54.50 37.92
N PHE A 23 -12.49 54.97 37.25
CA PHE A 23 -13.09 54.25 36.12
C PHE A 23 -12.14 54.21 34.92
N LEU A 24 -11.47 55.33 34.62
CA LEU A 24 -10.45 55.40 33.58
C LEU A 24 -9.25 54.48 33.88
N PHE A 25 -8.82 54.44 35.14
CA PHE A 25 -7.74 53.56 35.59
C PHE A 25 -8.10 52.08 35.47
N PHE A 26 -9.30 51.66 35.89
CA PHE A 26 -9.76 50.28 35.69
C PHE A 26 -9.94 49.94 34.21
N PHE A 27 -10.43 50.88 33.39
CA PHE A 27 -10.58 50.67 31.95
C PHE A 27 -9.23 50.49 31.25
N ILE A 28 -8.22 51.28 31.62
CA ILE A 28 -6.85 51.14 31.12
C ILE A 28 -6.23 49.81 31.57
N ILE A 29 -6.45 49.38 32.81
CA ILE A 29 -5.97 48.08 33.29
C ILE A 29 -6.66 46.92 32.57
N PHE A 30 -7.98 46.99 32.34
CA PHE A 30 -8.70 45.96 31.58
C PHE A 30 -8.30 45.94 30.10
N ALA A 31 -8.07 47.09 29.49
CA ALA A 31 -7.56 47.19 28.12
C ALA A 31 -6.11 46.65 28.02
N ALA A 32 -5.26 46.95 29.00
CA ALA A 32 -3.89 46.45 29.07
C ALA A 32 -3.85 44.94 29.37
N ALA A 33 -4.74 44.44 30.22
CA ALA A 33 -4.89 43.01 30.49
C ALA A 33 -5.44 42.27 29.26
N GLY A 34 -6.43 42.83 28.57
CA GLY A 34 -6.97 42.28 27.32
C GLY A 34 -5.96 42.30 26.17
N ALA A 35 -5.18 43.38 26.03
CA ALA A 35 -4.08 43.46 25.07
C ALA A 35 -2.92 42.53 25.45
N GLY A 36 -2.64 42.34 26.75
CA GLY A 36 -1.65 41.38 27.26
C GLY A 36 -2.08 39.93 27.04
N LEU A 37 -3.37 39.62 27.20
CA LEU A 37 -3.96 38.32 26.87
C LEU A 37 -3.97 38.09 25.36
N GLY A 38 -4.33 39.10 24.57
CA GLY A 38 -4.26 39.06 23.12
C GLY A 38 -2.83 38.88 22.62
N TYR A 39 -1.85 39.60 23.18
CA TYR A 39 -0.43 39.48 22.85
C TYR A 39 0.15 38.13 23.30
N TYR A 40 -0.23 37.63 24.47
CA TYR A 40 0.15 36.30 24.94
C TYR A 40 -0.46 35.21 24.06
N LEU A 41 -1.72 35.33 23.65
CA LEU A 41 -2.38 34.40 22.73
C LEU A 41 -1.76 34.48 21.32
N PHE A 42 -1.44 35.68 20.81
CA PHE A 42 -0.80 35.86 19.50
C PHE A 42 0.66 35.35 19.49
N ASN A 43 1.44 35.61 20.55
CA ASN A 43 2.82 35.12 20.65
C ASN A 43 2.93 33.65 21.07
N ASN A 44 1.87 33.08 21.65
CA ASN A 44 1.78 31.65 21.93
C ASN A 44 0.78 30.95 21.01
N THR A 45 0.37 31.56 19.88
CA THR A 45 -0.57 30.92 18.94
C THR A 45 0.01 29.61 18.45
N ASP A 46 1.31 29.60 18.14
CA ASP A 46 2.02 28.40 17.73
C ASP A 46 2.02 27.33 18.83
N ARG A 47 2.13 27.72 20.11
CA ARG A 47 2.05 26.79 21.25
C ARG A 47 0.62 26.30 21.52
N PHE A 48 -0.39 27.16 21.40
CA PHE A 48 -1.80 26.76 21.57
C PHE A 48 -2.28 25.89 20.40
N LEU A 49 -1.89 26.22 19.17
CA LEU A 49 -2.08 25.36 18.00
C LEU A 49 -1.35 24.04 18.20
N PHE A 50 -0.09 24.05 18.65
CA PHE A 50 0.68 22.84 18.96
C PHE A 50 0.00 21.96 20.03
N TYR A 51 -0.52 22.53 21.12
CA TYR A 51 -1.24 21.78 22.17
C TYR A 51 -2.62 21.26 21.71
N PHE A 52 -3.35 22.01 20.87
CA PHE A 52 -4.61 21.54 20.27
C PHE A 52 -4.36 20.49 19.17
N GLN A 53 -3.26 20.63 18.44
CA GLN A 53 -2.76 19.68 17.45
C GLN A 53 -2.32 18.38 18.12
N GLU A 54 -1.52 18.42 19.19
CA GLU A 54 -1.12 17.22 19.94
C GLU A 54 -2.33 16.43 20.43
N ASN A 55 -3.35 17.06 21.01
CA ASN A 55 -4.54 16.33 21.47
C ASN A 55 -5.41 15.78 20.32
N LYS A 56 -5.61 16.55 19.23
CA LYS A 56 -6.41 16.08 18.08
C LYS A 56 -5.71 14.98 17.28
N TYR A 57 -4.40 15.08 17.05
CA TYR A 57 -3.66 14.03 16.35
C TYR A 57 -3.52 12.78 17.21
N THR A 58 -3.42 12.92 18.53
CA THR A 58 -3.39 11.75 19.43
C THR A 58 -4.66 10.91 19.33
N GLU A 59 -5.84 11.53 19.17
CA GLU A 59 -7.10 10.80 18.95
C GLU A 59 -7.16 10.15 17.56
N LEU A 60 -6.78 10.90 16.51
CA LEU A 60 -6.69 10.36 15.15
C LEU A 60 -5.69 9.20 15.03
N ASP A 61 -4.55 9.29 15.70
CA ASP A 61 -3.53 8.25 15.73
C ASP A 61 -4.03 7.00 16.46
N LYS A 62 -4.81 7.17 17.54
CA LYS A 62 -5.46 6.06 18.23
C LYS A 62 -6.50 5.38 17.36
N GLU A 63 -7.37 6.14 16.71
CA GLU A 63 -8.37 5.61 15.77
C GLU A 63 -7.69 4.86 14.63
N TYR A 64 -6.63 5.44 14.06
CA TYR A 64 -5.85 4.80 13.01
C TYR A 64 -5.20 3.50 13.49
N ALA A 65 -4.60 3.49 14.68
CA ALA A 65 -4.02 2.29 15.27
C ALA A 65 -5.06 1.20 15.53
N GLU A 66 -6.27 1.57 15.96
CA GLU A 66 -7.39 0.63 16.14
C GLU A 66 -7.84 0.03 14.82
N ILE A 67 -7.91 0.82 13.74
CA ILE A 67 -8.21 0.31 12.39
C ILE A 67 -7.15 -0.70 11.94
N LEU A 68 -5.87 -0.37 12.12
CA LEU A 68 -4.78 -1.29 11.77
C LEU A 68 -4.85 -2.60 12.57
N ASN A 69 -5.14 -2.51 13.87
CA ASN A 69 -5.30 -3.68 14.72
C ASN A 69 -6.52 -4.51 14.31
N TYR A 70 -7.63 -3.86 13.97
CA TYR A 70 -8.82 -4.53 13.44
C TYR A 70 -8.50 -5.27 12.15
N TRP A 71 -7.80 -4.65 11.21
CA TRP A 71 -7.37 -5.30 9.98
C TRP A 71 -6.48 -6.50 10.28
N GLN A 72 -5.45 -6.36 11.11
CA GLN A 72 -4.54 -7.46 11.45
C GLN A 72 -5.25 -8.62 12.15
N THR A 73 -6.24 -8.34 13.01
CA THR A 73 -6.98 -9.36 13.76
C THR A 73 -8.03 -10.06 12.90
N ASN A 74 -8.66 -9.33 11.97
CA ASN A 74 -9.79 -9.83 11.18
C ASN A 74 -9.43 -10.16 9.73
N TYR A 75 -8.16 -10.06 9.33
CA TYR A 75 -7.61 -10.66 8.11
C TYR A 75 -7.01 -12.04 8.42
N PRO A 76 -7.80 -13.13 8.47
CA PRO A 76 -7.22 -14.46 8.51
C PRO A 76 -6.67 -14.81 7.11
N LEU A 77 -5.45 -15.37 7.10
CA LEU A 77 -4.62 -15.68 5.92
C LEU A 77 -5.26 -16.67 4.91
N ASP A 78 -6.36 -17.33 5.29
CA ASP A 78 -6.88 -18.56 4.67
C ASP A 78 -8.22 -18.41 3.92
N LYS A 79 -8.87 -17.23 3.93
CA LYS A 79 -10.25 -17.06 3.41
C LYS A 79 -10.44 -16.16 2.19
N PHE A 80 -9.39 -15.84 1.43
CA PHE A 80 -9.50 -14.84 0.36
C PHE A 80 -9.41 -15.44 -1.05
N ALA A 81 -10.55 -15.86 -1.60
CA ALA A 81 -10.68 -15.96 -3.06
C ALA A 81 -11.04 -14.61 -3.71
N LYS A 82 -11.67 -13.68 -2.97
CA LYS A 82 -11.97 -12.31 -3.41
C LYS A 82 -11.99 -11.39 -2.19
N VAL A 83 -11.17 -10.35 -2.18
CA VAL A 83 -11.35 -9.25 -1.23
C VAL A 83 -12.66 -8.58 -1.63
N ASP A 84 -13.72 -8.81 -0.85
CA ASP A 84 -14.97 -8.05 -1.01
C ASP A 84 -14.63 -6.56 -0.81
N GLU A 85 -14.97 -5.72 -1.77
CA GLU A 85 -14.81 -4.26 -1.68
C GLU A 85 -15.41 -3.67 -0.41
N ASN A 86 -16.35 -4.40 0.22
CA ASN A 86 -17.00 -4.03 1.46
C ASN A 86 -16.18 -4.30 2.73
N PHE A 87 -15.08 -5.07 2.66
CA PHE A 87 -14.27 -5.35 3.84
C PHE A 87 -13.61 -4.09 4.41
N PHE A 88 -13.17 -3.19 3.52
CA PHE A 88 -12.59 -1.90 3.88
C PHE A 88 -13.63 -0.75 3.92
N LYS A 89 -14.90 -1.09 4.13
CA LYS A 89 -16.00 -0.13 4.27
C LYS A 89 -16.70 -0.36 5.61
N THR A 90 -15.94 -0.63 6.66
CA THR A 90 -16.50 -0.58 8.00
C THR A 90 -16.94 0.86 8.31
N GLU A 91 -17.96 1.01 9.15
CA GLU A 91 -18.47 2.33 9.56
C GLU A 91 -17.33 3.19 10.13
N ARG A 92 -16.48 2.58 10.96
CA ARG A 92 -15.29 3.19 11.56
C ARG A 92 -14.27 3.69 10.53
N GLU A 93 -14.00 2.93 9.46
CA GLU A 93 -13.09 3.35 8.38
C GLU A 93 -13.66 4.53 7.58
N THR A 94 -14.97 4.53 7.36
CA THR A 94 -15.67 5.62 6.66
C THR A 94 -15.67 6.89 7.49
N GLU A 95 -15.90 6.78 8.80
CA GLU A 95 -15.84 7.89 9.75
C GLU A 95 -14.44 8.50 9.85
N PHE A 96 -13.40 7.67 9.96
CA PHE A 96 -12.01 8.13 9.98
C PHE A 96 -11.66 8.91 8.71
N LEU A 97 -11.92 8.35 7.53
CA LEU A 97 -11.62 9.04 6.27
C LEU A 97 -12.43 10.33 6.11
N LYS A 98 -13.70 10.33 6.54
CA LYS A 98 -14.54 11.53 6.52
C LYS A 98 -13.94 12.62 7.40
N LEU A 99 -13.57 12.28 8.64
CA LEU A 99 -12.95 13.21 9.58
C LEU A 99 -11.63 13.76 9.05
N VAL A 100 -10.73 12.90 8.55
CA VAL A 100 -9.45 13.33 7.97
C VAL A 100 -9.66 14.23 6.75
N ASN A 101 -10.60 13.91 5.86
CA ASN A 101 -10.89 14.75 4.70
C ASN A 101 -11.47 16.12 5.09
N THR A 102 -12.39 16.17 6.06
CA THR A 102 -12.91 17.44 6.59
C THR A 102 -11.79 18.28 7.20
N LEU A 103 -10.90 17.67 7.99
CA LEU A 103 -9.74 18.39 8.55
C LEU A 103 -8.77 18.87 7.47
N ILE A 104 -8.59 18.13 6.38
CA ILE A 104 -7.77 18.56 5.24
C ILE A 104 -8.39 19.79 4.55
N GLU A 105 -9.71 19.86 4.44
CA GLU A 105 -10.41 21.03 3.89
C GLU A 105 -10.20 22.26 4.77
N ASP A 106 -10.27 22.09 6.09
CA ASP A 106 -10.05 23.16 7.06
C ASP A 106 -8.57 23.57 7.18
N PHE A 107 -7.65 22.62 7.02
CA PHE A 107 -6.20 22.79 7.21
C PHE A 107 -5.37 22.23 6.04
N PRO A 108 -5.47 22.79 4.83
CA PRO A 108 -4.88 22.20 3.61
C PRO A 108 -3.34 22.25 3.55
N ALA A 109 -2.71 23.00 4.44
CA ALA A 109 -1.26 23.13 4.56
C ALA A 109 -0.64 22.14 5.58
N ASP A 110 -1.47 21.36 6.27
CA ASP A 110 -1.01 20.42 7.28
C ASP A 110 -0.58 19.08 6.66
N GLY A 111 0.73 18.89 6.57
CA GLY A 111 1.33 17.67 6.02
C GLY A 111 0.95 16.39 6.80
N TYR A 112 0.66 16.49 8.10
CA TYR A 112 0.39 15.31 8.93
C TYR A 112 -0.95 14.66 8.58
N LEU A 113 -1.97 15.44 8.23
CA LEU A 113 -3.26 14.91 7.78
C LEU A 113 -3.14 14.16 6.45
N PHE A 114 -2.32 14.67 5.52
CA PHE A 114 -2.01 13.97 4.27
C PHE A 114 -1.19 12.70 4.52
N TYR A 115 -0.32 12.70 5.53
CA TYR A 115 0.42 11.52 5.96
C TYR A 115 -0.55 10.43 6.46
N LEU A 116 -1.45 10.75 7.39
CA LEU A 116 -2.43 9.80 7.90
C LEU A 116 -3.32 9.21 6.80
N LYS A 117 -3.84 10.07 5.90
CA LYS A 117 -4.60 9.62 4.73
C LYS A 117 -3.78 8.70 3.83
N GLY A 118 -2.54 9.08 3.54
CA GLY A 118 -1.64 8.31 2.70
C GLY A 118 -1.31 6.94 3.29
N MET A 119 -0.97 6.89 4.57
CA MET A 119 -0.66 5.66 5.30
C MET A 119 -1.87 4.74 5.42
N TYR A 120 -3.08 5.29 5.60
CA TYR A 120 -4.32 4.52 5.56
C TYR A 120 -4.49 3.77 4.23
N HIS A 121 -4.47 4.49 3.11
CA HIS A 121 -4.66 3.88 1.79
C HIS A 121 -3.50 2.93 1.45
N ALA A 122 -2.27 3.27 1.85
CA ALA A 122 -1.10 2.43 1.63
C ALA A 122 -1.21 1.10 2.38
N ASN A 123 -1.57 1.13 3.66
CA ASN A 123 -1.70 -0.10 4.44
C ASN A 123 -2.88 -0.96 3.96
N ALA A 124 -3.99 -0.34 3.54
CA ALA A 124 -5.08 -1.09 2.91
C ALA A 124 -4.65 -1.78 1.60
N PHE A 125 -3.81 -1.13 0.79
CA PHE A 125 -3.25 -1.71 -0.43
C PHE A 125 -2.21 -2.82 -0.15
N LEU A 126 -1.31 -2.60 0.81
CA LEU A 126 -0.20 -3.51 1.10
C LEU A 126 -0.62 -4.72 1.95
N LEU A 127 -1.80 -4.69 2.57
CA LEU A 127 -2.26 -5.78 3.43
C LEU A 127 -2.54 -7.07 2.65
N PRO A 128 -3.31 -7.07 1.54
CA PRO A 128 -3.45 -8.26 0.68
C PRO A 128 -2.10 -8.79 0.17
N VAL A 129 -1.20 -7.89 -0.23
CA VAL A 129 0.14 -8.22 -0.72
C VAL A 129 0.93 -9.06 0.30
N LYS A 130 0.87 -8.71 1.58
CA LYS A 130 1.61 -9.44 2.63
C LYS A 130 1.07 -10.86 2.85
N ASN A 131 -0.20 -11.08 2.52
CA ASN A 131 -0.95 -12.26 2.93
C ASN A 131 -1.26 -13.22 1.78
N ARG A 132 -1.14 -12.77 0.52
CA ARG A 132 -1.45 -13.56 -0.70
C ARG A 132 -0.19 -13.96 -1.45
N GLN A 133 0.35 -15.13 -1.10
CA GLN A 133 1.57 -15.67 -1.69
C GLN A 133 1.42 -15.93 -3.19
N ASP A 134 0.23 -16.30 -3.65
CA ASP A 134 -0.10 -16.50 -5.06
C ASP A 134 0.03 -15.19 -5.86
N VAL A 135 -0.46 -14.06 -5.31
CA VAL A 135 -0.35 -12.73 -5.92
C VAL A 135 1.10 -12.27 -5.99
N LEU A 136 1.88 -12.54 -4.93
CA LEU A 136 3.32 -12.26 -4.90
C LEU A 136 4.07 -13.08 -5.96
N ALA A 137 3.81 -14.39 -6.04
CA ALA A 137 4.44 -15.27 -7.01
C ALA A 137 4.10 -14.84 -8.45
N GLU A 138 2.83 -14.50 -8.71
CA GLU A 138 2.34 -14.04 -10.00
C GLU A 138 3.00 -12.73 -10.44
N PHE A 139 3.08 -11.72 -9.55
CA PHE A 139 3.75 -10.46 -9.85
C PHE A 139 5.20 -10.68 -10.31
N PHE A 140 5.97 -11.46 -9.54
CA PHE A 140 7.36 -11.78 -9.87
C PHE A 140 7.50 -12.60 -11.14
N PHE A 141 6.58 -13.55 -11.36
CA PHE A 141 6.54 -14.35 -12.57
C PHE A 141 6.31 -13.48 -13.80
N ASN A 142 5.30 -12.61 -13.77
CA ASN A 142 4.93 -11.69 -14.83
C ASN A 142 6.09 -10.76 -15.21
N GLU A 143 6.77 -10.19 -14.22
CA GLU A 143 7.98 -9.40 -14.42
C GLU A 143 9.11 -10.23 -15.05
N ALA A 144 9.36 -11.46 -14.54
CA ALA A 144 10.42 -12.33 -15.06
C ALA A 144 10.19 -12.80 -16.51
N ILE A 145 8.94 -12.89 -16.96
CA ILE A 145 8.61 -13.28 -18.33
C ILE A 145 8.43 -12.10 -19.28
N GLU A 146 8.66 -10.87 -18.80
CA GLU A 146 8.49 -9.61 -19.53
C GLU A 146 7.04 -9.37 -19.98
N ARG A 147 6.08 -9.77 -19.12
CA ARG A 147 4.65 -9.49 -19.29
C ARG A 147 4.11 -8.87 -18.01
N PRO A 148 4.41 -7.60 -17.72
CA PRO A 148 4.05 -6.95 -16.47
C PRO A 148 2.54 -6.66 -16.43
N GLU A 149 1.76 -7.71 -16.19
CA GLU A 149 0.34 -7.62 -15.88
C GLU A 149 0.19 -7.41 -14.37
N GLN A 150 -0.51 -6.35 -14.01
CA GLN A 150 -0.81 -5.99 -12.65
C GLN A 150 -1.82 -6.99 -12.06
N PRO A 151 -1.54 -7.62 -10.90
CA PRO A 151 -2.48 -8.56 -10.30
C PRO A 151 -3.84 -7.89 -10.03
N PRO A 152 -4.95 -8.42 -10.56
CA PRO A 152 -6.27 -7.79 -10.46
C PRO A 152 -6.82 -7.73 -9.03
N GLU A 153 -6.26 -8.53 -8.11
CA GLU A 153 -6.62 -8.52 -6.69
C GLU A 153 -6.11 -7.27 -5.94
N LEU A 154 -5.22 -6.48 -6.55
CA LEU A 154 -4.65 -5.30 -5.92
C LEU A 154 -5.39 -4.02 -6.36
N ASP A 155 -5.74 -3.18 -5.39
CA ASP A 155 -6.46 -1.92 -5.63
C ASP A 155 -5.49 -0.79 -6.02
N TYR A 156 -5.22 -0.66 -7.32
CA TYR A 156 -4.29 0.35 -7.86
C TYR A 156 -4.79 1.79 -7.73
N ASP A 157 -6.09 1.99 -7.55
CA ASP A 157 -6.66 3.32 -7.27
C ASP A 157 -6.32 3.76 -5.84
N ARG A 158 -6.40 2.85 -4.86
CA ARG A 158 -5.90 3.08 -3.50
C ARG A 158 -4.40 3.32 -3.48
N ARG A 159 -3.62 2.54 -4.24
CA ARG A 159 -2.18 2.78 -4.39
C ARG A 159 -1.88 4.19 -4.89
N SER A 160 -2.58 4.61 -5.96
CA SER A 160 -2.39 5.94 -6.55
C SER A 160 -2.80 7.05 -5.59
N THR A 161 -3.92 6.88 -4.88
CA THR A 161 -4.39 7.81 -3.84
C THR A 161 -3.38 7.92 -2.70
N ALA A 162 -2.83 6.80 -2.24
CA ALA A 162 -1.80 6.76 -1.22
C ALA A 162 -0.53 7.51 -1.65
N LEU A 163 -0.04 7.25 -2.87
CA LEU A 163 1.14 7.92 -3.43
C LEU A 163 0.95 9.44 -3.49
N LEU A 164 -0.20 9.92 -3.98
CA LEU A 164 -0.50 11.35 -4.06
C LEU A 164 -0.53 12.01 -2.68
N ALA A 165 -1.21 11.38 -1.71
CA ALA A 165 -1.32 11.90 -0.36
C ALA A 165 0.06 11.94 0.33
N LEU A 166 0.85 10.86 0.26
CA LEU A 166 2.19 10.82 0.84
C LEU A 166 3.14 11.83 0.19
N ARG A 167 3.08 12.00 -1.14
CA ARG A 167 3.90 13.01 -1.84
C ARG A 167 3.58 14.41 -1.33
N LYS A 168 2.30 14.73 -1.19
CA LYS A 168 1.86 16.02 -0.65
C LYS A 168 2.30 16.20 0.80
N ALA A 169 2.17 15.17 1.64
CA ALA A 169 2.63 15.19 3.03
C ALA A 169 4.13 15.53 3.13
N ILE A 170 4.97 14.85 2.35
CA ILE A 170 6.43 15.09 2.34
C ILE A 170 6.76 16.53 1.89
N VAL A 171 6.08 17.03 0.86
CA VAL A 171 6.29 18.41 0.35
C VAL A 171 5.88 19.47 1.38
N LEU A 172 4.79 19.23 2.11
CA LEU A 172 4.31 20.14 3.16
C LEU A 172 5.17 20.09 4.44
N GLY A 173 6.05 19.10 4.56
CA GLY A 173 6.93 18.91 5.70
C GLY A 173 6.33 17.95 6.72
N LEU A 174 7.14 17.00 7.16
CA LEU A 174 6.80 16.02 8.20
C LEU A 174 7.90 15.98 9.26
N PRO A 175 7.56 15.67 10.52
CA PRO A 175 8.55 15.31 11.53
C PRO A 175 9.38 14.10 11.09
N GLU A 176 10.57 13.94 11.66
CA GLU A 176 11.58 12.97 11.19
C GLU A 176 11.05 11.53 11.07
N LYS A 177 10.38 11.02 12.11
CA LYS A 177 9.86 9.64 12.11
C LYS A 177 8.74 9.43 11.06
N PRO A 178 7.64 10.21 11.04
CA PRO A 178 6.65 10.14 9.96
C PRO A 178 7.23 10.32 8.56
N LEU A 179 8.25 11.17 8.40
CA LEU A 179 8.94 11.34 7.11
C LEU A 179 9.64 10.05 6.65
N GLN A 180 10.34 9.38 7.56
CA GLN A 180 11.00 8.09 7.27
C GLN A 180 9.97 7.01 6.93
N ASP A 181 8.87 6.92 7.69
CA ASP A 181 7.79 5.97 7.46
C ASP A 181 7.09 6.23 6.12
N ALA A 182 6.83 7.50 5.80
CA ALA A 182 6.24 7.92 4.53
C ALA A 182 7.13 7.55 3.33
N LYS A 183 8.44 7.82 3.40
CA LYS A 183 9.41 7.46 2.34
C LYS A 183 9.49 5.95 2.15
N ALA A 184 9.61 5.20 3.25
CA ALA A 184 9.65 3.75 3.20
C ALA A 184 8.38 3.15 2.56
N THR A 185 7.22 3.73 2.89
CA THR A 185 5.93 3.33 2.33
C THR A 185 5.81 3.72 0.86
N GLN A 186 6.26 4.91 0.46
CA GLN A 186 6.33 5.31 -0.96
C GLN A 186 7.19 4.35 -1.78
N ALA A 187 8.37 3.97 -1.28
CA ALA A 187 9.23 2.99 -1.94
C ALA A 187 8.48 1.67 -2.19
N ALA A 188 7.77 1.15 -1.18
CA ALA A 188 6.94 -0.04 -1.31
C ALA A 188 5.83 0.15 -2.36
N LEU A 189 5.10 1.26 -2.34
CA LEU A 189 4.03 1.53 -3.31
C LEU A 189 4.57 1.65 -4.74
N TYR A 190 5.72 2.30 -4.95
CA TYR A 190 6.34 2.35 -6.28
C TYR A 190 6.77 0.98 -6.77
N PHE A 191 7.34 0.13 -5.92
CA PHE A 191 7.71 -1.24 -6.29
C PHE A 191 6.54 -2.01 -6.90
N TRP A 192 5.37 -1.91 -6.27
CA TRP A 192 4.12 -2.51 -6.75
C TRP A 192 3.56 -1.89 -8.03
N GLY A 193 4.18 -0.83 -8.56
CA GLY A 193 3.88 -0.30 -9.89
C GLY A 193 4.47 -1.11 -11.04
N GLY A 194 5.33 -2.09 -10.75
CA GLY A 194 6.06 -2.88 -11.74
C GLY A 194 7.32 -2.18 -12.26
N GLY A 195 7.99 -2.81 -13.24
CA GLY A 195 9.29 -2.39 -13.77
C GLY A 195 9.44 -0.89 -14.06
N ALA A 196 8.39 -0.25 -14.60
CA ALA A 196 8.38 1.18 -14.93
C ALA A 196 8.55 2.11 -13.71
N TRP A 197 8.27 1.63 -12.51
CA TRP A 197 8.30 2.42 -11.27
C TRP A 197 9.45 2.07 -10.34
N TRP A 198 10.30 1.10 -10.69
CA TRP A 198 11.40 0.67 -9.81
C TRP A 198 12.47 1.76 -9.60
N GLY A 199 12.70 2.63 -10.59
CA GLY A 199 13.57 3.80 -10.41
C GLY A 199 13.07 4.74 -9.31
N GLU A 200 11.76 5.02 -9.31
CA GLU A 200 11.09 5.83 -8.28
C GLU A 200 11.09 5.12 -6.92
N SER A 201 10.91 3.79 -6.91
CA SER A 201 11.01 2.98 -5.70
C SER A 201 12.40 3.09 -5.07
N GLN A 202 13.45 2.96 -5.88
CA GLN A 202 14.84 3.10 -5.44
C GLN A 202 15.14 4.51 -4.94
N ALA A 203 14.65 5.55 -5.62
CA ALA A 203 14.85 6.95 -5.22
C ALA A 203 14.10 7.32 -3.93
N ALA A 204 12.99 6.63 -3.63
CA ALA A 204 12.21 6.86 -2.41
C ALA A 204 12.76 6.13 -1.18
N LEU A 205 13.73 5.21 -1.34
CA LEU A 205 14.34 4.53 -0.20
C LEU A 205 15.03 5.55 0.74
N PRO A 206 14.93 5.38 2.07
CA PRO A 206 15.62 6.26 3.01
C PRO A 206 17.14 6.25 2.79
N ASP A 207 17.80 7.40 3.00
CA ASP A 207 19.26 7.51 2.88
C ASP A 207 20.03 6.69 3.93
N ASN A 208 19.33 6.16 4.95
CA ASN A 208 19.90 5.31 5.97
C ASN A 208 20.08 3.87 5.47
N ALA A 209 21.30 3.55 5.00
CA ALA A 209 21.65 2.22 4.50
C ALA A 209 21.35 1.07 5.48
N GLY A 210 21.47 1.30 6.80
CA GLY A 210 21.16 0.30 7.83
C GLY A 210 19.67 0.01 7.97
N MET A 211 18.82 1.00 7.67
CA MET A 211 17.36 0.85 7.62
C MET A 211 16.94 0.18 6.30
N VAL A 212 17.51 0.61 5.17
CA VAL A 212 17.23 0.02 3.84
C VAL A 212 17.56 -1.47 3.80
N ALA A 213 18.68 -1.89 4.40
CA ALA A 213 19.07 -3.30 4.47
C ALA A 213 18.09 -4.19 5.26
N LYS A 214 17.17 -3.59 6.03
CA LYS A 214 16.12 -4.30 6.78
C LYS A 214 14.76 -4.25 6.07
N MET A 215 14.63 -3.49 4.98
CA MET A 215 13.38 -3.33 4.27
C MET A 215 13.18 -4.45 3.25
N PRO A 216 12.11 -5.26 3.35
CA PRO A 216 11.83 -6.32 2.37
C PRO A 216 11.77 -5.80 0.94
N VAL A 217 11.18 -4.62 0.71
CA VAL A 217 11.09 -4.03 -0.64
C VAL A 217 12.46 -3.79 -1.28
N ALA A 218 13.49 -3.41 -0.51
CA ALA A 218 14.82 -3.21 -1.05
C ALA A 218 15.45 -4.54 -1.49
N GLU A 219 15.20 -5.62 -0.76
CA GLU A 219 15.65 -6.96 -1.13
C GLU A 219 14.86 -7.52 -2.32
N LEU A 220 13.55 -7.25 -2.39
CA LEU A 220 12.68 -7.60 -3.52
C LEU A 220 13.07 -6.87 -4.82
N LEU A 221 13.45 -5.59 -4.75
CA LEU A 221 14.00 -4.84 -5.88
C LEU A 221 15.27 -5.49 -6.43
N ASN A 222 16.17 -5.96 -5.55
CA ASN A 222 17.41 -6.62 -5.96
C ASN A 222 17.17 -7.93 -6.72
N ILE A 223 16.10 -8.67 -6.39
CA ILE A 223 15.73 -9.91 -7.08
C ILE A 223 15.43 -9.65 -8.55
N LEU A 224 14.59 -8.64 -8.83
CA LEU A 224 14.11 -8.36 -10.18
C LEU A 224 15.09 -7.52 -11.01
N SER A 225 15.84 -6.63 -10.37
CA SER A 225 16.87 -5.82 -11.05
C SER A 225 18.17 -6.57 -11.32
N GLY A 226 18.34 -7.79 -10.80
CA GLY A 226 19.60 -8.53 -10.91
C GLY A 226 20.78 -7.81 -10.22
N GLY A 227 20.48 -6.98 -9.22
CA GLY A 227 21.46 -6.18 -8.49
C GLY A 227 22.32 -7.01 -7.53
N ARG A 228 22.63 -6.44 -6.36
CA ARG A 228 23.38 -7.18 -5.32
C ARG A 228 22.60 -8.42 -4.86
N PRO A 229 23.27 -9.48 -4.41
CA PRO A 229 22.59 -10.62 -3.79
C PRO A 229 21.67 -10.17 -2.65
N PRO A 230 20.38 -10.54 -2.68
CA PRO A 230 19.45 -10.25 -1.61
C PRO A 230 19.86 -10.93 -0.29
N ASN A 231 19.51 -10.32 0.84
CA ASN A 231 19.62 -11.00 2.14
C ASN A 231 18.45 -11.99 2.31
N TRP A 232 18.65 -13.21 1.83
CA TRP A 232 17.65 -14.27 1.86
C TRP A 232 17.12 -14.58 3.26
N LYS A 233 17.97 -14.52 4.30
CA LYS A 233 17.54 -14.76 5.69
C LYS A 233 16.48 -13.77 6.13
N ASN A 234 16.57 -12.50 5.70
CA ASN A 234 15.55 -11.51 6.03
C ASN A 234 14.21 -11.85 5.36
N LEU A 235 14.24 -12.31 4.09
CA LEU A 235 13.02 -12.70 3.39
C LEU A 235 12.39 -13.96 4.01
N GLU A 236 13.20 -14.93 4.43
CA GLU A 236 12.74 -16.17 5.08
C GLU A 236 12.06 -15.93 6.44
N THR A 237 12.32 -14.80 7.11
CA THR A 237 11.59 -14.43 8.35
C THR A 237 10.17 -13.94 8.09
N VAL A 238 9.85 -13.55 6.86
CA VAL A 238 8.58 -12.89 6.50
C VAL A 238 7.77 -13.77 5.55
N TYR A 239 8.43 -14.50 4.66
CA TYR A 239 7.81 -15.25 3.57
C TYR A 239 8.10 -16.74 3.68
N PRO A 240 7.19 -17.61 3.19
CA PRO A 240 7.38 -19.05 3.21
C PRO A 240 8.62 -19.48 2.39
N PRO A 241 9.17 -20.67 2.68
CA PRO A 241 10.38 -21.15 2.03
C PRO A 241 10.20 -21.38 0.54
N GLU A 242 9.04 -21.84 0.07
CA GLU A 242 8.77 -22.07 -1.36
C GLU A 242 8.83 -20.77 -2.17
N LEU A 243 8.20 -19.71 -1.67
CA LEU A 243 8.20 -18.40 -2.33
C LEU A 243 9.61 -17.80 -2.34
N THR A 244 10.33 -17.91 -1.23
CA THR A 244 11.71 -17.41 -1.14
C THR A 244 12.63 -18.18 -2.09
N LYS A 245 12.47 -19.49 -2.19
CA LYS A 245 13.20 -20.33 -3.14
C LYS A 245 12.87 -19.98 -4.60
N PHE A 246 11.60 -19.69 -4.89
CA PHE A 246 11.18 -19.22 -6.21
C PHE A 246 11.88 -17.91 -6.58
N TRP A 247 11.93 -16.94 -5.68
CA TRP A 247 12.66 -15.68 -5.89
C TRP A 247 14.17 -15.85 -6.01
N GLN A 248 14.79 -16.76 -5.26
CA GLN A 248 16.20 -17.12 -5.45
C GLN A 248 16.43 -17.64 -6.87
N ALA A 249 15.55 -18.52 -7.35
CA ALA A 249 15.65 -19.06 -8.68
C ALA A 249 15.51 -17.98 -9.77
N LEU A 250 14.60 -17.01 -9.57
CA LEU A 250 14.46 -15.84 -10.44
C LEU A 250 15.70 -14.95 -10.43
N TYR A 251 16.24 -14.64 -9.26
CA TYR A 251 17.48 -13.86 -9.15
C TYR A 251 18.61 -14.53 -9.93
N TYR A 252 18.83 -15.83 -9.74
CA TYR A 252 19.86 -16.56 -10.49
C TYR A 252 19.58 -16.65 -11.99
N LEU A 253 18.31 -16.66 -12.40
CA LEU A 253 17.94 -16.58 -13.80
C LEU A 253 18.36 -15.23 -14.40
N GLN A 254 18.07 -14.13 -13.69
CA GLN A 254 18.43 -12.77 -14.08
C GLN A 254 19.94 -12.54 -14.11
N THR A 255 20.68 -13.06 -13.13
CA THR A 255 22.14 -12.94 -13.09
C THR A 255 22.88 -13.95 -13.97
N GLY A 256 22.17 -14.79 -14.73
CA GLY A 256 22.77 -15.77 -15.64
C GLY A 256 23.36 -17.03 -14.98
N ASN A 257 23.11 -17.28 -13.69
CA ASN A 257 23.51 -18.50 -13.00
C ASN A 257 22.48 -19.62 -13.21
N LEU A 258 22.43 -20.12 -14.45
CA LEU A 258 21.44 -21.11 -14.88
C LEU A 258 21.49 -22.44 -14.10
N PRO A 259 22.66 -23.01 -13.74
CA PRO A 259 22.68 -24.27 -13.00
C PRO A 259 21.96 -24.19 -11.65
N LEU A 260 22.18 -23.11 -10.89
CA LEU A 260 21.49 -22.92 -9.61
C LEU A 260 20.01 -22.60 -9.81
N SER A 261 19.68 -21.71 -10.76
CA SER A 261 18.29 -21.40 -11.08
C SER A 261 17.52 -22.66 -11.46
N PHE A 262 18.06 -23.48 -12.37
CA PHE A 262 17.40 -24.70 -12.84
C PHE A 262 17.28 -25.75 -11.74
N ALA A 263 18.28 -25.91 -10.88
CA ALA A 263 18.18 -26.82 -9.74
C ALA A 263 17.04 -26.40 -8.78
N MET A 264 16.92 -25.11 -8.49
CA MET A 264 15.88 -24.58 -7.62
C MET A 264 14.48 -24.69 -8.23
N LEU A 265 14.31 -24.27 -9.50
CA LEU A 265 13.04 -24.42 -10.20
C LEU A 265 12.66 -25.90 -10.35
N SER A 266 13.63 -26.79 -10.61
CA SER A 266 13.34 -28.22 -10.79
C SER A 266 12.77 -28.84 -9.51
N ASP A 267 13.35 -28.50 -8.35
CA ASP A 267 12.82 -28.93 -7.07
C ASP A 267 11.40 -28.38 -6.81
N LEU A 268 11.16 -27.10 -7.14
CA LEU A 268 9.82 -26.51 -7.06
C LEU A 268 8.81 -27.20 -7.98
N THR A 269 9.21 -27.76 -9.12
CA THR A 269 8.29 -28.55 -9.98
C THR A 269 8.04 -29.98 -9.48
N GLN A 270 8.75 -30.43 -8.46
CA GLN A 270 8.55 -31.74 -7.83
C GLN A 270 7.66 -31.61 -6.59
N GLN A 271 7.68 -30.43 -5.95
CA GLN A 271 6.90 -30.13 -4.76
C GLN A 271 5.57 -29.48 -5.15
N LYS A 272 4.45 -30.12 -4.79
CA LYS A 272 3.10 -29.58 -5.04
C LYS A 272 2.50 -28.86 -3.82
N SER A 273 3.32 -28.31 -2.93
CA SER A 273 2.82 -27.59 -1.75
C SER A 273 2.12 -26.29 -2.13
N ASP A 274 2.62 -25.58 -3.14
CA ASP A 274 1.97 -24.41 -3.75
C ASP A 274 1.82 -24.62 -5.26
N ILE A 275 0.56 -24.69 -5.72
CA ILE A 275 0.25 -24.97 -7.13
C ILE A 275 0.65 -23.82 -8.07
N HIS A 276 0.60 -22.58 -7.59
CA HIS A 276 0.98 -21.41 -8.38
C HIS A 276 2.49 -21.41 -8.60
N ILE A 277 3.27 -21.56 -7.53
CA ILE A 277 4.73 -21.61 -7.60
C ILE A 277 5.20 -22.79 -8.45
N HIS A 278 4.59 -23.98 -8.28
CA HIS A 278 4.87 -25.16 -9.10
C HIS A 278 4.67 -24.86 -10.60
N ASN A 279 3.54 -24.27 -10.97
CA ASN A 279 3.21 -23.97 -12.36
C ASN A 279 4.15 -22.89 -12.95
N TYR A 280 4.42 -21.81 -12.21
CA TYR A 280 5.35 -20.77 -12.63
C TYR A 280 6.76 -21.30 -12.80
N ALA A 281 7.24 -22.17 -11.90
CA ALA A 281 8.54 -22.81 -12.01
C ALA A 281 8.64 -23.72 -13.24
N ALA A 282 7.59 -24.51 -13.51
CA ALA A 282 7.51 -25.37 -14.69
C ALA A 282 7.53 -24.54 -15.99
N TYR A 283 6.79 -23.42 -16.04
CA TYR A 283 6.84 -22.52 -17.17
C TYR A 283 8.23 -21.93 -17.38
N LEU A 284 8.86 -21.39 -16.33
CA LEU A 284 10.18 -20.76 -16.44
C LEU A 284 11.27 -21.75 -16.89
N LEU A 285 11.25 -22.99 -16.39
CA LEU A 285 12.12 -24.05 -16.88
C LEU A 285 11.86 -24.33 -18.35
N GLY A 286 10.58 -24.53 -18.74
CA GLY A 286 10.21 -24.81 -20.11
C GLY A 286 10.66 -23.69 -21.07
N LYS A 287 10.30 -22.44 -20.76
CA LYS A 287 10.70 -21.25 -21.54
C LYS A 287 12.22 -21.14 -21.66
N SER A 288 12.95 -21.40 -20.58
CA SER A 288 14.42 -21.40 -20.58
C SER A 288 14.97 -22.48 -21.51
N GLN A 289 14.42 -23.70 -21.50
CA GLN A 289 14.82 -24.76 -22.45
C GLN A 289 14.53 -24.39 -23.91
N GLY A 290 13.38 -23.73 -24.15
CA GLY A 290 13.00 -23.21 -25.47
C GLY A 290 14.03 -22.22 -26.03
N LYS A 291 14.56 -21.33 -25.18
CA LYS A 291 15.64 -20.39 -25.55
C LYS A 291 16.90 -21.11 -26.06
N TYR A 292 17.19 -22.30 -25.53
CA TYR A 292 18.31 -23.15 -25.98
C TYR A 292 17.91 -24.17 -27.07
N ARG A 293 16.76 -23.99 -27.72
CA ARG A 293 16.20 -24.87 -28.77
C ARG A 293 15.97 -26.31 -28.31
N GLN A 294 15.86 -26.54 -27.01
CA GLN A 294 15.59 -27.86 -26.43
C GLN A 294 14.08 -28.10 -26.35
N LEU A 295 13.40 -28.06 -27.51
CA LEU A 295 11.93 -28.03 -27.61
C LEU A 295 11.23 -29.22 -26.95
N ARG A 296 11.83 -30.41 -27.00
CA ARG A 296 11.30 -31.60 -26.29
C ARG A 296 11.35 -31.44 -24.77
N GLN A 297 12.39 -30.80 -24.25
CA GLN A 297 12.49 -30.51 -22.82
C GLN A 297 11.56 -29.37 -22.42
N GLN A 298 11.41 -28.35 -23.27
CA GLN A 298 10.38 -27.33 -23.08
C GLN A 298 9.00 -27.97 -22.96
N LEU A 299 8.64 -28.87 -23.88
CA LEU A 299 7.36 -29.58 -23.83
C LEU A 299 7.23 -30.46 -22.58
N PHE A 300 8.31 -31.14 -22.16
CA PHE A 300 8.33 -31.94 -20.94
C PHE A 300 7.95 -31.10 -19.71
N TYR A 301 8.51 -29.89 -19.57
CA TYR A 301 8.17 -29.01 -18.46
C TYR A 301 6.78 -28.40 -18.60
N TYR A 302 6.35 -28.03 -19.81
CA TYR A 302 5.00 -27.50 -20.04
C TYR A 302 3.91 -28.53 -19.70
N ARG A 303 4.16 -29.83 -19.93
CA ARG A 303 3.27 -30.92 -19.49
C ARG A 303 3.14 -31.08 -17.98
N LYS A 304 4.05 -30.50 -17.18
CA LYS A 304 3.95 -30.50 -15.72
C LYS A 304 3.02 -29.41 -15.18
N ILE A 305 2.67 -28.42 -16.02
CA ILE A 305 1.78 -27.33 -15.64
C ILE A 305 0.35 -27.86 -15.51
N GLU A 306 -0.28 -27.61 -14.38
CA GLU A 306 -1.70 -27.92 -14.17
C GLU A 306 -2.55 -26.85 -14.85
N LEU A 307 -2.94 -27.14 -16.10
CA LEU A 307 -3.62 -26.21 -17.00
C LEU A 307 -4.87 -25.57 -16.40
N GLU A 308 -5.60 -26.31 -15.56
CA GLU A 308 -6.80 -25.83 -14.87
C GLU A 308 -6.55 -24.62 -13.96
N TYR A 309 -5.39 -24.56 -13.31
CA TYR A 309 -5.01 -23.46 -12.41
C TYR A 309 -4.22 -22.37 -13.15
N PHE A 310 -3.43 -22.76 -14.16
CA PHE A 310 -2.54 -21.84 -14.86
C PHE A 310 -3.23 -21.01 -15.95
N MET A 311 -4.06 -21.64 -16.79
CA MET A 311 -4.65 -21.01 -17.97
C MET A 311 -5.65 -19.88 -17.65
N PRO A 312 -6.50 -19.93 -16.60
CA PRO A 312 -7.39 -18.81 -16.27
C PRO A 312 -6.66 -17.48 -16.04
N ARG A 313 -5.46 -17.55 -15.44
CA ARG A 313 -4.61 -16.39 -15.18
C ARG A 313 -3.67 -16.07 -16.35
N ASN A 314 -3.34 -17.07 -17.16
CA ASN A 314 -2.37 -16.96 -18.26
C ASN A 314 -2.95 -17.48 -19.58
N PRO A 315 -4.02 -16.87 -20.12
CA PRO A 315 -4.74 -17.40 -21.31
C PRO A 315 -3.85 -17.44 -22.56
N TRP A 316 -2.87 -16.54 -22.63
CA TRP A 316 -1.87 -16.50 -23.70
C TRP A 316 -1.03 -17.79 -23.81
N PHE A 317 -0.91 -18.57 -22.73
CA PHE A 317 -0.15 -19.82 -22.71
C PHE A 317 -0.77 -20.88 -23.63
N LEU A 318 -2.08 -20.85 -23.86
CA LEU A 318 -2.77 -21.81 -24.72
C LEU A 318 -2.18 -21.82 -26.14
N SER A 319 -1.97 -20.63 -26.71
CA SER A 319 -1.37 -20.50 -28.05
C SER A 319 0.07 -21.00 -28.08
N GLU A 320 0.85 -20.67 -27.04
CA GLU A 320 2.24 -21.10 -26.92
C GLU A 320 2.35 -22.64 -26.83
N TYR A 321 1.56 -23.25 -25.94
CA TYR A 321 1.57 -24.70 -25.71
C TYR A 321 1.08 -25.49 -26.92
N THR A 322 -0.02 -25.06 -27.54
CA THR A 322 -0.61 -25.77 -28.69
C THR A 322 0.25 -25.64 -29.94
N THR A 323 0.89 -24.49 -30.16
CA THR A 323 1.89 -24.31 -31.22
C THR A 323 3.07 -25.26 -31.03
N LEU A 324 3.59 -25.37 -29.81
CA LEU A 324 4.70 -26.28 -29.51
C LEU A 324 4.33 -27.75 -29.74
N LEU A 325 3.14 -28.18 -29.29
CA LEU A 325 2.62 -29.53 -29.52
C LEU A 325 2.53 -29.84 -31.02
N ARG A 326 1.93 -28.94 -31.81
CA ARG A 326 1.80 -29.12 -33.26
C ARG A 326 3.16 -29.19 -33.95
N PHE A 327 4.09 -28.32 -33.55
CA PHE A 327 5.45 -28.31 -34.10
C PHE A 327 6.20 -29.63 -33.84
N LEU A 328 5.98 -30.24 -32.67
CA LEU A 328 6.60 -31.52 -32.31
C LEU A 328 5.84 -32.75 -32.81
N GLY A 329 4.71 -32.58 -33.50
CA GLY A 329 3.91 -33.65 -34.10
C GLY A 329 2.76 -34.17 -33.22
N ASP A 330 2.53 -33.59 -32.04
CA ASP A 330 1.50 -34.01 -31.07
C ASP A 330 0.13 -33.36 -31.38
N GLN A 331 -0.36 -33.56 -32.61
CA GLN A 331 -1.61 -32.95 -33.09
C GLN A 331 -2.83 -33.36 -32.26
N GLN A 332 -2.92 -34.64 -31.85
CA GLN A 332 -4.04 -35.13 -31.06
C GLN A 332 -4.13 -34.46 -29.69
N GLU A 333 -2.99 -34.25 -29.03
CA GLU A 333 -2.95 -33.55 -27.74
C GLU A 333 -3.30 -32.08 -27.91
N SER A 334 -2.79 -31.42 -28.96
CA SER A 334 -3.16 -30.03 -29.27
C SER A 334 -4.67 -29.88 -29.43
N THR A 335 -5.33 -30.77 -30.19
CA THR A 335 -6.79 -30.73 -30.38
C THR A 335 -7.54 -30.97 -29.08
N ARG A 336 -7.09 -31.91 -28.22
CA ARG A 336 -7.71 -32.18 -26.92
C ARG A 336 -7.60 -30.99 -25.97
N VAL A 337 -6.45 -30.33 -25.93
CA VAL A 337 -6.23 -29.17 -25.06
C VAL A 337 -7.11 -27.99 -25.51
N LEU A 338 -7.19 -27.73 -26.82
CA LEU A 338 -8.06 -26.70 -27.38
C LEU A 338 -9.54 -26.97 -27.07
N SER A 339 -10.02 -28.18 -27.32
CA SER A 339 -11.42 -28.53 -27.07
C SER A 339 -11.76 -28.49 -25.57
N ALA A 340 -10.84 -28.92 -24.70
CA ALA A 340 -11.01 -28.82 -23.25
C ALA A 340 -11.11 -27.36 -22.80
N TYR A 341 -10.23 -26.50 -23.31
CA TYR A 341 -10.26 -25.06 -23.02
C TYR A 341 -11.57 -24.42 -23.51
N GLU A 342 -11.93 -24.62 -24.78
CA GLU A 342 -13.18 -24.12 -25.35
C GLU A 342 -14.40 -24.59 -24.55
N SER A 343 -14.47 -25.88 -24.18
CA SER A 343 -15.61 -26.42 -23.42
C SER A 343 -15.77 -25.80 -22.02
N LYS A 344 -14.65 -25.45 -21.37
CA LYS A 344 -14.63 -24.92 -20.00
C LYS A 344 -14.75 -23.40 -19.94
N TYR A 345 -14.26 -22.69 -20.96
CA TYR A 345 -14.14 -21.23 -20.96
C TYR A 345 -15.00 -20.51 -22.03
N ASN A 346 -15.73 -21.22 -22.91
CA ASN A 346 -16.76 -20.62 -23.79
C ASN A 346 -17.96 -20.01 -23.02
N GLY A 347 -18.03 -20.14 -21.70
CA GLY A 347 -18.95 -19.37 -20.85
C GLY A 347 -18.47 -17.97 -20.45
N TRP A 348 -17.18 -17.64 -20.67
CA TRP A 348 -16.56 -16.39 -20.20
C TRP A 348 -15.94 -15.54 -21.31
N VAL A 349 -15.86 -16.04 -22.55
CA VAL A 349 -15.33 -15.31 -23.71
C VAL A 349 -16.49 -14.75 -24.55
N ARG A 350 -17.05 -13.62 -24.10
CA ARG A 350 -17.66 -12.61 -24.99
C ARG A 350 -16.71 -11.47 -25.31
N GLU A 351 -15.40 -11.71 -25.27
CA GLU A 351 -14.42 -10.80 -25.89
C GLU A 351 -13.46 -11.66 -26.69
N LYS A 352 -13.60 -11.58 -28.02
CA LYS A 352 -12.80 -12.33 -29.00
C LYS A 352 -11.31 -12.22 -28.65
N PRO A 353 -10.50 -13.28 -28.86
CA PRO A 353 -9.05 -13.11 -28.84
C PRO A 353 -8.69 -12.00 -29.84
N PRO A 354 -7.86 -11.01 -29.44
CA PRO A 354 -7.28 -10.09 -30.40
C PRO A 354 -6.32 -10.94 -31.20
N PHE A 355 -6.63 -11.22 -32.45
CA PHE A 355 -5.75 -11.53 -33.58
C PHE A 355 -6.46 -12.49 -34.54
N PRO A 356 -6.46 -12.20 -35.85
CA PRO A 356 -6.97 -13.09 -36.86
C PRO A 356 -6.03 -14.30 -37.04
N LEU A 357 -6.64 -15.45 -37.36
CA LEU A 357 -6.00 -16.71 -37.75
C LEU A 357 -5.05 -16.54 -38.95
#